data_AF-A0A2N2J2S3-F1
#
_entry.id   AF-A0A2N2J2S3-F1
#
_cell.length_a   1.000
_cell.length_b   1.000
_cell.length_c   1.000
_cell.angle_alpha   90.00
_cell.angle_beta   90.00
_cell.angle_gamma   90.00
#
_symmetry.space_group_name_H-M   'P 1'
#
loop_
_entity.id
_entity.type
_entity.pdbx_description
1 polymer ?
#
loop_
_entity_poly.entity_id
_entity_poly.type
_entity_poly.pdbx_seq_one_letter_code
_entity_poly.pdbx_strand_id
1 'polypeptide(L)' 'MSFKMGLVALLALIVLIFLAQNFDVVTVKFLFWELPMSRAILLFFSLLTGFIAGWFLHGFLTYRKNKRASSNFKI' A
#
# COMPACT_ATOMS: atom_id res chain seq x y z
N MET A 1 27.97 23.42 7.86
CA MET A 1 26.69 22.72 7.62
C MET A 1 25.79 22.94 8.82
N SER A 2 24.54 23.31 8.62
CA SER A 2 23.59 23.48 9.72
C SER A 2 23.37 22.11 10.40
N PHE A 3 23.32 22.08 11.73
CA PHE A 3 23.10 20.85 12.52
C PHE A 3 21.87 20.06 12.03
N LYS A 4 20.86 20.77 11.51
CA LYS A 4 19.67 20.21 10.85
C LYS A 4 20.00 19.34 9.63
N MET A 5 20.93 19.76 8.77
CA MET A 5 21.34 18.98 7.61
C MET A 5 22.12 17.72 8.01
N GLY A 6 22.99 17.82 9.02
CA GLY A 6 23.70 16.66 9.57
C GLY A 6 22.74 15.63 10.18
N LEU A 7 21.73 16.09 10.92
CA LEU A 7 20.69 15.24 11.48
C LEU A 7 19.87 14.52 10.41
N VAL A 8 19.46 15.24 9.35
CA VAL A 8 18.71 14.64 8.23
C VAL A 8 19.54 13.60 7.49
N ALA A 9 20.82 13.88 7.24
CA ALA A 9 21.73 12.91 6.61
C ALA A 9 21.93 11.66 7.47
N LEU A 10 22.07 11.82 8.79
CA LEU A 10 22.19 10.72 9.74
C LEU A 10 20.92 9.86 9.77
N LEU A 11 19.75 10.49 9.83
CA LEU A 11 18.47 9.78 9.80
C LEU A 11 18.26 9.04 8.48
N ALA A 12 18.61 9.66 7.35
CA ALA A 12 18.54 9.02 6.04
C ALA A 12 19.47 7.79 5.95
N LEU A 13 20.68 7.89 6.52
CA LEU A 13 21.63 6.78 6.59
C LEU A 13 21.07 5.61 7.44
N ILE A 14 20.46 5.92 8.60
CA ILE A 14 19.83 4.91 9.46
C ILE A 14 18.70 4.20 8.73
N VAL A 15 17.85 4.94 8.01
CA VAL A 15 16.76 4.37 7.21
C VAL A 15 17.30 3.45 6.11
N LEU A 16 18.38 3.87 5.43
CA LEU A 16 19.06 3.04 4.42
C LEU A 16 19.61 1.74 5.01
N ILE A 17 20.26 1.81 6.17
CA ILE A 17 20.79 0.62 6.88
C ILE A 17 19.64 -0.29 7.29
N PHE A 18 18.57 0.27 7.86
CA PHE A 18 17.38 -0.50 8.24
C PHE A 18 16.79 -1.21 7.02
N LEU A 19 16.64 -0.50 5.90
CA LEU A 19 16.12 -1.09 4.67
C LEU A 19 17.03 -2.21 4.16
N ALA A 20 18.34 -1.99 4.11
CA ALA A 20 19.33 -2.96 3.66
C ALA A 20 19.39 -4.21 4.56
N GLN A 21 19.27 -4.05 5.88
CA GLN A 21 19.21 -5.18 6.81
C GLN A 21 17.90 -5.95 6.73
N ASN A 22 16.80 -5.25 6.46
CA ASN A 22 15.48 -5.86 6.31
C ASN A 22 15.16 -6.21 4.84
N PHE A 23 16.17 -6.17 3.97
CA PHE A 23 16.06 -6.45 2.53
C PHE A 23 16.02 -7.96 2.23
N ASP A 24 15.44 -8.73 3.14
CA ASP A 24 15.21 -10.14 2.88
C ASP A 24 14.28 -10.27 1.68
N VAL A 25 14.81 -10.99 0.70
CA VAL A 25 14.11 -11.32 -0.53
C VAL A 25 13.17 -12.46 -0.21
N VAL A 26 11.88 -12.23 -0.41
CA VAL A 26 10.86 -13.26 -0.38
C VAL A 26 10.50 -13.62 -1.80
N THR A 27 10.36 -14.92 -2.04
CA THR A 27 9.87 -15.42 -3.33
C THR A 27 8.36 -15.60 -3.20
N VAL A 28 7.61 -14.78 -3.92
CA VAL A 28 6.17 -14.95 -4.05
C VAL A 28 5.92 -16.02 -5.11
N LYS A 29 5.27 -17.12 -4.71
CA LYS A 29 4.81 -18.16 -5.63
C LYS A 29 3.32 -17.96 -5.90
N PHE A 30 2.96 -17.67 -7.15
CA PHE A 30 1.58 -17.51 -7.56
C PHE A 30 1.29 -18.38 -8.77
N LEU A 31 0.47 -19.41 -8.58
CA LEU A 31 0.20 -20.46 -9.59
C LEU A 31 1.52 -21.06 -10.11
N PHE A 32 1.97 -20.67 -11.31
CA PHE A 32 3.21 -21.12 -11.94
C PHE A 32 4.33 -20.08 -11.90
N TRP A 33 4.10 -18.91 -11.31
CA TRP A 33 5.02 -17.78 -11.33
C TRP A 33 5.78 -17.70 -10.01
N GLU A 34 7.09 -17.48 -10.12
CA GLU A 34 7.96 -17.20 -8.99
C GLU A 34 8.54 -15.80 -9.17
N LEU A 35 8.22 -14.91 -8.24
CA LEU A 35 8.65 -13.51 -8.27
C LEU A 35 9.48 -13.21 -7.02
N PRO A 36 10.82 -13.14 -7.14
CA PRO A 36 11.67 -12.72 -6.04
C PRO A 36 11.58 -11.20 -5.87
N MET A 37 11.20 -10.75 -4.69
CA MET A 37 11.06 -9.34 -4.36
C MET A 37 11.39 -9.10 -2.88
N SER A 38 11.72 -7.86 -2.50
CA SER A 38 11.93 -7.56 -1.07
C SER A 38 10.60 -7.63 -0.31
N ARG A 39 10.65 -8.07 0.95
CA ARG A 39 9.47 -8.11 1.84
C ARG A 39 8.78 -6.75 1.95
N ALA A 40 9.54 -5.67 1.99
CA ALA A 40 9.00 -4.32 2.06
C ALA A 40 8.11 -3.98 0.84
N ILE A 41 8.56 -4.32 -0.37
CA ILE A 41 7.79 -4.09 -1.60
C ILE A 41 6.50 -4.92 -1.57
N LEU A 42 6.60 -6.18 -1.16
CA LEU A 42 5.43 -7.07 -1.05
C LEU A 42 4.36 -6.49 -0.11
N LEU A 43 4.77 -6.06 1.09
CA LEU A 43 3.87 -5.48 2.09
C LEU A 43 3.25 -4.17 1.60
N PHE A 44 4.05 -3.30 0.97
CA PHE A 44 3.58 -2.03 0.43
C PHE A 44 2.48 -2.25 -0.63
N PHE A 45 2.72 -3.11 -1.62
CA PHE A 45 1.73 -3.38 -2.68
C PHE A 45 0.51 -4.13 -2.16
N SER A 46 0.67 -5.05 -1.20
CA SER A 46 -0.46 -5.73 -0.55
C SER A 46 -1.39 -4.73 0.14
N LEU A 47 -0.82 -3.81 0.93
CA LEU A 47 -1.60 -2.75 1.58
C LEU A 47 -2.25 -1.82 0.56
N LEU A 48 -1.50 -1.37 -0.45
CA LEU A 48 -1.99 -0.44 -1.47
C LEU A 48 -3.14 -1.05 -2.27
N THR A 49 -3.02 -2.30 -2.70
CA THR A 49 -4.09 -3.00 -3.43
C THR A 49 -5.32 -3.20 -2.57
N GLY A 50 -5.17 -3.59 -1.30
CA GLY A 50 -6.28 -3.70 -0.35
C GLY A 50 -6.99 -2.36 -0.11
N PHE A 51 -6.23 -1.29 0.08
CA PHE A 51 -6.77 0.06 0.28
C PHE A 51 -7.57 0.53 -0.95
N ILE A 52 -6.99 0.41 -2.14
CA ILE A 52 -7.64 0.78 -3.40
C ILE A 52 -8.92 -0.03 -3.60
N ALA A 53 -8.86 -1.35 -3.42
CA ALA A 53 -10.03 -2.23 -3.55
C ALA A 53 -11.14 -1.86 -2.57
N GLY A 54 -10.80 -1.57 -1.31
CA GLY A 54 -11.75 -1.11 -0.30
C GLY A 54 -12.40 0.22 -0.67
N TRP A 55 -11.61 1.17 -1.17
CA TRP A 55 -12.11 2.47 -1.62
C TRP A 55 -13.12 2.34 -2.78
N PHE A 56 -12.78 1.54 -3.80
CA PHE A 56 -13.67 1.27 -4.92
C PHE A 56 -14.95 0.55 -4.48
N LEU A 57 -14.83 -0.46 -3.60
CA LEU A 57 -15.98 -1.18 -3.06
C LEU A 57 -16.91 -0.24 -2.29
N HIS A 58 -16.37 0.61 -1.43
CA HIS A 58 -17.14 1.60 -0.69
C HIS A 58 -17.86 2.58 -1.62
N GLY A 59 -17.18 3.07 -2.66
CA GLY A 59 -17.78 3.90 -3.70
C GLY A 59 -18.93 3.21 -4.42
N PHE A 60 -18.74 1.95 -4.83
CA PHE A 60 -19.77 1.15 -5.51
C PHE A 60 -21.00 0.88 -4.63
N LEU A 61 -20.77 0.52 -3.36
CA LEU A 61 -21.86 0.27 -2.41
C LEU A 61 -22.66 1.55 -2.11
N THR A 62 -21.97 2.68 -1.93
CA THR A 62 -22.61 3.99 -1.72
C THR A 62 -23.42 4.42 -2.93
N TYR A 63 -22.86 4.27 -4.14
CA TYR A 63 -23.58 4.54 -5.39
C TYR A 63 -24.87 3.71 -5.51
N ARG A 64 -24.79 2.40 -5.22
CA ARG A 64 -25.96 1.52 -5.23
C ARG A 64 -27.02 1.94 -4.21
N LYS A 65 -26.61 2.34 -3.01
CA LYS A 65 -27.54 2.81 -1.96
C LYS A 65 -28.30 4.06 -2.41
N ASN A 66 -27.61 5.04 -2.99
CA ASN A 66 -28.23 6.29 -3.45
C ASN A 66 -29.20 6.06 -4.62
N LYS A 67 -28.85 5.17 -5.56
CA LYS A 67 -29.74 4.78 -6.67
C LYS A 67 -31.02 4.10 -6.17
N ARG A 68 -30.92 3.22 -5.17
CA ARG A 68 -32.09 2.58 -4.54
C ARG A 68 -32.97 3.58 -3.81
N ALA A 69 -32.38 4.54 -3.08
CA ALA A 69 -33.13 5.58 -2.38
C ALA A 69 -33.93 6.48 -3.34
N SER A 70 -33.33 6.90 -4.47
CA SER A 70 -34.03 7.69 -5.49
C SER A 70 -35.15 6.93 -6.22
N SER A 71 -35.03 5.60 -6.34
CA SER A 71 -36.10 4.77 -6.91
C SER A 71 -37.32 4.68 -6.00
N ASN A 72 -37.13 4.58 -4.69
CA ASN A 72 -38.24 4.46 -3.73
C ASN A 72 -39.01 5.77 -3.52
N PHE A 73 -38.40 6.92 -3.77
CA PHE A 73 -39.08 8.23 -3.68
C PHE A 73 -39.99 8.53 -4.88
N LYS A 74 -39.85 7.79 -5.98
CA LYS A 74 -40.65 7.97 -7.21
C LYS A 74 -41.92 7.10 -7.26
N ILE A 75 -42.18 6.30 -6.22
CA ILE A 75 -43.39 5.48 -6.03
C ILE A 75 -44.27 6.18 -5.00
#